data_AF-A0AAV6KVL0-F1
#
_entry.id   AF-A0AAV6KVL0-F1
#
_cell.length_a   1.000
_cell.length_b   1.000
_cell.length_c   1.000
_cell.angle_alpha   90.00
_cell.angle_beta   90.00
_cell.angle_gamma   90.00
#
_symmetry.space_group_name_H-M   'P 1'
#
loop_
_entity.id
_entity.type
_entity.pdbx_description
1 polymer ?
#
loop_
_entity_poly.entity_id
_entity_poly.type
_entity_poly.pdbx_seq_one_letter_code
_entity_poly.pdbx_strand_id
1 'polypeptide(L)'
;MDLDSTLHALVPSSVSVTMLLGFFAYLGIAGTVIPGKVVPGVILSDGTRLHYRCNGLLTLILLVALLGIGVRMSFISPTAIADNGLELLSATLIFSFVVTLILYVAGRRSHNQGSSLKPHVTGNLIDDWWFGIQLNPQFMGIDLKFFFVRAGMMGWLLINLSILAKSVKESNLSQSMILYQLFCVVI
;
A
#
# COMPACT_ATOMS: atom_id res chain seq x y z
N MET A 1 -29.41 5.33 7.70
CA MET A 1 -28.32 5.77 6.80
C MET A 1 -28.92 5.84 5.42
N ASP A 2 -29.06 7.05 4.88
CA ASP A 2 -29.68 7.26 3.57
C ASP A 2 -28.71 6.80 2.47
N LEU A 3 -29.19 5.98 1.55
CA LEU A 3 -28.36 5.38 0.48
C LEU A 3 -27.54 6.44 -0.28
N ASP A 4 -28.14 7.61 -0.52
CA ASP A 4 -27.47 8.73 -1.20
C ASP A 4 -26.28 9.28 -0.42
N SER A 5 -26.38 9.38 0.92
CA SER A 5 -25.26 9.81 1.77
C SER A 5 -24.08 8.84 1.73
N THR A 6 -24.36 7.54 1.61
CA THR A 6 -23.30 6.53 1.45
C THR A 6 -22.66 6.61 0.06
N LEU A 7 -23.46 6.80 -0.99
CA LEU A 7 -22.95 6.92 -2.36
C LEU A 7 -22.08 8.17 -2.55
N HIS A 8 -22.45 9.29 -1.91
CA HIS A 8 -21.61 10.48 -1.92
C HIS A 8 -20.29 10.28 -1.17
N ALA A 9 -20.28 9.53 -0.07
CA ALA A 9 -19.06 9.19 0.66
C ALA A 9 -18.15 8.19 -0.08
N LEU A 10 -18.66 7.52 -1.13
CA LEU A 10 -17.87 6.69 -2.03
C LEU A 10 -17.14 7.50 -3.11
N VAL A 11 -17.48 8.77 -3.34
CA VAL A 11 -16.75 9.59 -4.31
C VAL A 11 -15.41 10.01 -3.68
N PRO A 12 -14.26 9.62 -4.27
CA PRO A 12 -12.97 9.93 -3.67
C PRO A 12 -12.73 11.44 -3.68
N SER A 13 -12.59 12.04 -2.50
CA SER A 13 -12.23 13.46 -2.39
C SER A 13 -10.76 13.68 -2.80
N SER A 14 -10.45 14.91 -3.18
CA SER A 14 -9.06 15.32 -3.48
C SER A 14 -8.14 15.11 -2.27
N VAL A 15 -8.67 15.19 -1.05
CA VAL A 15 -7.93 14.96 0.19
C VAL A 15 -7.51 13.49 0.30
N SER A 16 -8.45 12.56 0.12
CA SER A 16 -8.22 11.11 0.17
C SER A 16 -7.24 10.64 -0.91
N VAL A 17 -7.35 11.19 -2.12
CA VAL A 17 -6.39 10.93 -3.21
C VAL A 17 -5.00 11.46 -2.85
N THR A 18 -4.90 12.67 -2.31
CA THR A 18 -3.60 13.25 -1.91
C THR A 18 -2.95 12.47 -0.78
N MET A 19 -3.73 11.99 0.20
CA MET A 19 -3.23 11.12 1.27
C MET A 19 -2.68 9.80 0.71
N LEU A 20 -3.41 9.16 -0.21
CA LEU A 20 -2.99 7.92 -0.84
C LEU A 20 -1.71 8.09 -1.66
N LEU A 21 -1.66 9.12 -2.51
CA LEU A 21 -0.48 9.42 -3.32
C LEU A 21 0.72 9.81 -2.45
N GLY A 22 0.50 10.60 -1.40
CA GLY A 22 1.54 10.97 -0.44
C GLY A 22 2.10 9.75 0.29
N PHE A 23 1.24 8.79 0.66
CA PHE A 23 1.65 7.53 1.26
C PHE A 23 2.50 6.68 0.31
N PHE A 24 2.07 6.49 -0.94
CA PHE A 24 2.85 5.74 -1.91
C PHE A 24 4.17 6.45 -2.29
N ALA A 25 4.15 7.77 -2.43
CA ALA A 25 5.35 8.57 -2.67
C ALA A 25 6.34 8.43 -1.51
N TYR A 26 5.87 8.54 -0.27
CA TYR A 26 6.70 8.30 0.91
C TYR A 26 7.32 6.90 0.87
N LEU A 27 6.54 5.84 0.60
CA LEU A 27 7.07 4.48 0.56
C LEU A 27 8.10 4.28 -0.56
N GLY A 28 7.90 4.91 -1.72
CA GLY A 28 8.82 4.82 -2.86
C GLY A 28 10.15 5.51 -2.55
N ILE A 29 10.09 6.70 -1.97
CA ILE A 29 11.27 7.49 -1.61
C ILE A 29 11.97 6.87 -0.40
N ALA A 30 11.25 6.67 0.70
CA ALA A 30 11.81 6.14 1.93
C ALA A 30 12.35 4.71 1.72
N GLY A 31 11.66 3.87 0.94
CA GLY A 31 12.13 2.52 0.61
C GLY A 31 13.45 2.50 -0.16
N THR A 32 13.73 3.51 -0.98
CA THR A 32 14.95 3.62 -1.79
C THR A 32 16.07 4.42 -1.11
N VAL A 33 15.73 5.38 -0.25
CA VAL A 33 16.70 6.25 0.46
C VAL A 33 17.17 5.63 1.76
N ILE A 34 16.27 5.00 2.53
CA ILE A 34 16.61 4.47 3.86
C ILE A 34 17.59 3.29 3.72
N PRO A 35 18.70 3.28 4.47
CA PRO A 35 19.63 2.17 4.47
C PRO A 35 18.96 0.91 5.00
N GLY A 36 19.27 -0.23 4.40
CA GLY A 36 18.70 -1.52 4.80
C GLY A 36 19.53 -2.66 4.28
N LYS A 37 19.41 -3.82 4.93
CA LYS A 37 20.08 -5.03 4.49
C LYS A 37 19.52 -5.45 3.14
N VAL A 38 20.40 -5.61 2.16
CA VAL A 38 20.02 -6.15 0.85
C VAL A 38 20.04 -7.67 0.93
N VAL A 39 18.89 -8.30 0.69
CA VAL A 39 18.70 -9.74 0.79
C VAL A 39 18.42 -10.31 -0.60
N PRO A 40 19.12 -11.37 -1.04
CA PRO A 40 18.80 -12.04 -2.29
C PRO A 40 17.45 -12.76 -2.17
N GLY A 41 16.62 -12.61 -3.18
CA GLY A 41 15.37 -13.34 -3.34
C GLY A 41 15.57 -14.77 -3.85
N VAL A 42 14.46 -15.37 -4.24
CA VAL A 42 14.40 -16.72 -4.84
C VAL A 42 15.14 -16.71 -6.19
N ILE A 43 15.73 -17.85 -6.54
CA ILE A 43 16.34 -18.08 -7.86
C ILE A 43 15.23 -18.22 -8.89
N LEU A 44 15.26 -17.41 -9.95
CA LEU A 44 14.32 -17.49 -11.04
C LEU A 44 14.67 -18.66 -11.98
N SER A 45 13.77 -19.01 -12.89
CA SER A 45 13.95 -20.12 -13.83
C SER A 45 15.15 -19.94 -14.78
N ASP A 46 15.64 -18.71 -14.95
CA ASP A 46 16.84 -18.37 -15.72
C ASP A 46 18.13 -18.36 -14.88
N GLY A 47 18.06 -18.73 -13.60
CA GLY A 47 19.18 -18.71 -12.67
C GLY A 47 19.49 -17.34 -12.06
N THR A 48 18.80 -16.27 -12.48
CA THR A 48 18.99 -14.92 -11.93
C THR A 48 18.32 -14.76 -10.56
N ARG A 49 18.70 -13.70 -9.82
CA ARG A 49 18.12 -13.38 -8.52
C ARG A 49 17.80 -11.90 -8.43
N LEU A 50 16.64 -11.58 -7.88
CA LEU A 50 16.29 -10.22 -7.49
C LEU A 50 16.84 -9.92 -6.10
N HIS A 51 17.26 -8.68 -5.88
CA HIS A 51 17.80 -8.23 -4.60
C HIS A 51 16.85 -7.22 -3.96
N TYR A 52 16.40 -7.52 -2.74
CA TYR A 52 15.43 -6.70 -2.03
C TYR A 52 16.08 -5.97 -0.86
N ARG A 53 15.81 -4.67 -0.74
CA ARG A 53 16.25 -3.90 0.42
C ARG A 53 15.24 -4.04 1.55
N CYS A 54 15.65 -4.75 2.59
CA CYS A 54 14.85 -5.00 3.79
C CYS A 54 15.06 -3.86 4.81
N ASN A 55 14.29 -2.77 4.63
CA ASN A 55 14.23 -1.60 5.52
C ASN A 55 12.78 -1.31 6.00
N GLY A 56 11.88 -2.28 5.91
CA GLY A 56 10.45 -2.10 6.20
C GLY A 56 10.17 -1.55 7.60
N LEU A 57 10.78 -2.15 8.63
CA LEU A 57 10.59 -1.72 10.03
C LEU A 57 11.08 -0.28 10.27
N LEU A 58 12.27 0.05 9.79
CA LEU A 58 12.84 1.40 9.94
C LEU A 58 11.97 2.44 9.20
N THR A 59 11.49 2.09 8.00
CA THR A 59 10.58 2.92 7.22
C THR A 59 9.25 3.13 7.94
N LEU A 60 8.77 2.13 8.68
CA LEU A 60 7.53 2.18 9.45
C LEU A 60 7.68 3.09 10.66
N ILE A 61 8.74 2.90 11.45
CA ILE A 61 9.01 3.71 12.64
C ILE A 61 9.14 5.19 12.23
N LEU A 62 9.85 5.48 11.15
CA LEU A 62 9.98 6.85 10.63
C LEU A 62 8.64 7.42 10.16
N LEU A 63 7.79 6.61 9.52
CA LEU A 63 6.47 7.04 9.08
C LEU A 63 5.57 7.40 10.27
N VAL A 64 5.50 6.51 11.26
CA VAL A 64 4.72 6.73 12.49
C VAL A 64 5.26 7.92 13.27
N ALA A 65 6.58 8.10 13.36
CA ALA A 65 7.20 9.26 14.00
C ALA A 65 6.85 10.57 13.26
N LEU A 66 6.93 10.58 11.93
CA LEU A 66 6.60 11.75 11.10
C LEU A 66 5.12 12.12 11.24
N LEU A 67 4.22 11.14 11.21
CA LEU A 67 2.79 11.35 11.45
C LEU A 67 2.52 11.84 12.88
N GLY A 68 3.21 11.27 13.88
CA GLY A 68 3.11 11.69 15.28
C GLY A 68 3.54 13.15 15.50
N ILE A 69 4.64 13.57 14.86
CA ILE A 69 5.09 14.97 14.85
C ILE A 69 4.05 15.85 14.14
N GLY A 70 3.53 15.42 12.99
CA GLY A 70 2.48 16.13 12.25
C GLY A 70 1.21 16.35 13.07
N VAL A 71 0.80 15.34 13.86
CA VAL A 71 -0.32 15.45 14.80
C VAL A 71 0.01 16.41 15.95
N ARG A 72 1.21 16.32 16.52
CA ARG A 72 1.64 17.21 17.63
C ARG A 72 1.67 18.68 17.24
N MET A 73 2.02 18.96 15.98
CA MET A 73 2.05 20.29 15.37
C MET A 73 0.69 20.72 14.79
N SER A 74 -0.35 19.91 14.95
CA SER A 74 -1.70 20.15 14.42
C SER A 74 -1.78 20.31 12.89
N PHE A 75 -0.79 19.82 12.15
CA PHE A 75 -0.81 19.78 10.68
C PHE A 75 -1.71 18.66 10.13
N ILE A 76 -1.85 17.56 10.88
CA ILE A 76 -2.60 16.37 10.44
C ILE A 76 -3.52 15.93 11.58
N SER A 77 -4.78 15.64 11.27
CA SER A 77 -5.69 15.02 12.24
C SER A 77 -5.33 13.54 12.41
N PRO A 78 -5.20 13.03 13.64
CA PRO A 78 -4.93 11.60 13.87
C PRO A 78 -6.11 10.70 13.43
N THR A 79 -7.31 11.29 13.29
CA THR A 79 -8.52 10.59 12.82
C THR A 79 -8.71 10.68 11.31
N ALA A 80 -7.81 11.33 10.57
CA ALA A 80 -8.02 11.63 9.15
C ALA A 80 -8.27 10.38 8.30
N ILE A 81 -7.62 9.25 8.61
CA ILE A 81 -7.83 7.98 7.90
C ILE A 81 -9.17 7.35 8.30
N ALA A 82 -9.50 7.35 9.60
CA ALA A 82 -10.74 6.81 10.11
C ALA A 82 -11.99 7.62 9.69
N ASP A 83 -11.83 8.93 9.49
CA ASP A 83 -12.92 9.82 9.06
C ASP A 83 -13.16 9.71 7.55
N ASN A 84 -12.11 9.57 6.75
CA ASN A 84 -12.20 9.43 5.28
C ASN A 84 -12.09 7.97 4.80
N GLY A 85 -12.42 6.99 5.66
CA GLY A 85 -12.18 5.58 5.38
C GLY A 85 -12.90 5.06 4.11
N LEU A 86 -14.15 5.50 3.89
CA LEU A 86 -14.93 5.10 2.70
C LEU A 86 -14.38 5.72 1.41
N GLU A 87 -13.95 6.99 1.47
CA GLU A 87 -13.33 7.68 0.34
C GLU A 87 -11.95 7.08 -0.01
N LEU A 88 -11.18 6.68 1.01
CA LEU A 88 -9.91 5.99 0.82
C LEU A 88 -10.12 4.59 0.23
N LEU A 89 -11.17 3.88 0.65
CA LEU A 89 -11.54 2.59 0.06
C LEU A 89 -11.88 2.73 -1.43
N SER A 90 -12.71 3.70 -1.80
CA SER A 90 -13.05 3.90 -3.21
C SER A 90 -11.84 4.39 -4.03
N ALA A 91 -11.03 5.30 -3.49
CA ALA A 91 -9.80 5.76 -4.14
C ALA A 91 -8.81 4.62 -4.38
N THR A 92 -8.61 3.74 -3.39
CA THR A 92 -7.70 2.58 -3.50
C THR A 92 -8.22 1.52 -4.46
N LEU A 93 -9.53 1.30 -4.52
CA LEU A 93 -10.15 0.41 -5.50
C LEU A 93 -9.94 0.93 -6.93
N ILE A 94 -10.26 2.20 -7.19
CA ILE A 94 -10.05 2.82 -8.50
C ILE A 94 -8.57 2.76 -8.88
N PHE A 95 -7.68 3.10 -7.94
CA PHE A 95 -6.23 3.01 -8.14
C PHE A 95 -5.80 1.59 -8.49
N SER A 96 -6.32 0.56 -7.81
CA SER A 96 -6.01 -0.84 -8.09
C SER A 96 -6.42 -1.23 -9.52
N PHE A 97 -7.63 -0.86 -9.97
CA PHE A 97 -8.05 -1.10 -11.35
C PHE A 97 -7.13 -0.43 -12.38
N VAL A 98 -6.76 0.83 -12.13
CA VAL A 98 -5.84 1.58 -13.00
C VAL A 98 -4.46 0.93 -13.06
N VAL A 99 -3.90 0.54 -11.90
CA VAL A 99 -2.59 -0.12 -11.84
C VAL A 99 -2.62 -1.48 -12.54
N THR A 100 -3.66 -2.30 -12.34
CA THR A 100 -3.80 -3.58 -13.03
C THR A 100 -3.87 -3.39 -14.54
N LEU A 101 -4.60 -2.37 -15.03
CA LEU A 101 -4.66 -2.06 -16.46
C LEU A 101 -3.29 -1.62 -17.00
N ILE A 102 -2.57 -0.76 -16.28
CA ILE A 102 -1.22 -0.34 -16.64
C ILE A 102 -0.27 -1.54 -16.70
N LEU A 103 -0.29 -2.41 -15.70
CA LEU A 103 0.53 -3.62 -15.64
C LEU A 103 0.22 -4.59 -16.79
N TYR A 104 -1.06 -4.73 -17.14
CA TYR A 104 -1.49 -5.55 -18.27
C TYR A 104 -0.94 -4.99 -19.60
N VAL A 105 -1.08 -3.69 -19.85
CA VAL A 105 -0.57 -3.04 -21.06
C VAL A 105 0.96 -3.08 -21.10
N ALA A 106 1.63 -2.79 -19.98
CA ALA A 106 3.09 -2.86 -19.87
C ALA A 106 3.62 -4.28 -20.09
N GLY A 107 2.94 -5.28 -19.53
CA GLY A 107 3.25 -6.69 -19.74
C GLY A 107 3.16 -7.10 -21.20
N ARG A 108 2.07 -6.72 -21.91
CA ARG A 108 1.93 -7.02 -23.35
C ARG A 108 2.94 -6.31 -24.24
N ARG A 109 3.40 -5.12 -23.85
CA ARG A 109 4.41 -4.35 -24.59
C ARG A 109 5.86 -4.73 -24.25
N SER A 110 6.06 -5.53 -23.21
CA SER A 110 7.39 -5.95 -22.78
C SER A 110 7.99 -6.96 -23.75
N HIS A 111 9.10 -6.58 -24.38
CA HIS A 111 9.94 -7.50 -25.17
C HIS A 111 11.08 -8.13 -24.34
N ASN A 112 11.08 -7.95 -23.02
CA ASN A 112 12.13 -8.47 -22.16
C ASN A 112 12.09 -9.99 -22.06
N GLN A 113 13.27 -10.62 -22.23
CA GLN A 113 13.43 -12.08 -22.13
C GLN A 113 13.84 -12.58 -20.75
N GLY A 114 14.20 -11.69 -19.82
CA GLY A 114 14.55 -12.08 -18.45
C GLY A 114 13.35 -12.71 -17.73
N SER A 115 13.57 -13.78 -16.97
CA SER A 115 12.51 -14.58 -16.34
C SER A 115 11.55 -13.75 -15.48
N SER A 116 12.04 -12.65 -14.90
CA SER A 116 11.24 -11.72 -14.09
C SER A 116 10.21 -10.91 -14.89
N LEU A 117 10.56 -10.50 -16.11
CA LEU A 117 9.75 -9.59 -16.94
C LEU A 117 9.21 -10.25 -18.20
N LYS A 118 9.51 -11.54 -18.39
CA LYS A 118 9.04 -12.35 -19.51
C LYS A 118 7.51 -12.41 -19.47
N PRO A 119 6.83 -11.95 -20.53
CA PRO A 119 5.38 -12.02 -20.60
C PRO A 119 4.94 -13.47 -20.71
N HIS A 120 4.10 -13.92 -19.78
CA HIS A 120 3.38 -15.19 -19.85
C HIS A 120 1.95 -14.86 -20.27
N VAL A 121 1.66 -15.02 -21.57
CA VAL A 121 0.35 -14.76 -22.15
C VAL A 121 -0.27 -16.10 -22.50
N THR A 122 -1.41 -16.39 -21.88
CA THR A 122 -2.14 -17.66 -22.02
C THR A 122 -3.09 -17.63 -23.22
N GLY A 123 -3.46 -16.42 -23.69
CA GLY A 123 -4.39 -16.21 -24.81
C GLY A 123 -5.83 -15.93 -24.38
N ASN A 124 -6.16 -16.21 -23.11
CA ASN A 124 -7.43 -15.84 -22.48
C ASN A 124 -7.29 -14.50 -21.75
N LEU A 125 -8.05 -13.48 -22.19
CA LEU A 125 -7.95 -12.13 -21.63
C LEU A 125 -8.29 -12.07 -20.13
N ILE A 126 -9.25 -12.89 -19.68
CA ILE A 126 -9.67 -12.94 -18.26
C ILE A 126 -8.53 -13.51 -17.40
N ASP A 127 -7.94 -14.63 -17.82
CA ASP A 127 -6.86 -15.29 -17.08
C ASP A 127 -5.61 -14.40 -17.02
N ASP A 128 -5.24 -13.80 -18.15
CA ASP A 128 -4.07 -12.92 -18.25
C ASP A 128 -4.25 -11.62 -17.44
N TRP A 129 -5.48 -11.15 -17.27
CA TRP A 129 -5.80 -9.98 -16.44
C TRP A 129 -5.85 -10.33 -14.95
N TRP A 130 -6.40 -11.49 -14.59
CA TRP A 130 -6.53 -11.95 -13.20
C TRP A 130 -5.20 -12.35 -12.57
N PHE A 131 -4.41 -13.19 -13.27
CA PHE A 131 -3.11 -13.65 -12.78
C PHE A 131 -1.98 -12.66 -13.07
N GLY A 132 -2.18 -11.78 -14.05
CA GLY A 132 -1.16 -10.87 -14.55
C GLY A 132 -0.16 -11.54 -15.49
N ILE A 133 0.42 -10.74 -16.38
CA ILE A 133 1.30 -11.22 -17.47
C ILE A 133 2.77 -11.34 -17.04
N GLN A 134 3.21 -10.53 -16.08
CA GLN A 134 4.61 -10.45 -15.65
C GLN A 134 4.82 -11.05 -14.26
N LEU A 135 5.92 -11.79 -14.10
CA LEU A 135 6.24 -12.45 -12.83
C LEU A 135 6.67 -11.44 -11.76
N ASN A 136 7.54 -10.48 -12.04
CA ASN A 136 7.80 -9.37 -11.12
C ASN A 136 7.91 -8.05 -11.91
N PRO A 137 6.80 -7.31 -12.08
CA PRO A 137 6.84 -6.00 -12.72
C PRO A 137 7.71 -5.05 -11.89
N GLN A 138 8.60 -4.34 -12.58
CA GLN A 138 9.50 -3.36 -11.97
C GLN A 138 9.22 -1.97 -12.54
N PHE A 139 9.21 -0.96 -11.66
CA PHE A 139 9.12 0.44 -12.04
C PHE A 139 10.25 1.21 -11.37
N MET A 140 11.08 1.87 -12.17
CA MET A 140 12.23 2.65 -11.69
C MET A 140 13.18 1.86 -10.74
N GLY A 141 13.35 0.56 -10.98
CA GLY A 141 14.18 -0.31 -10.15
C GLY A 141 13.52 -0.81 -8.85
N ILE A 142 12.25 -0.46 -8.61
CA ILE A 142 11.44 -0.97 -7.50
C ILE A 142 10.56 -2.10 -8.02
N ASP A 143 10.58 -3.23 -7.31
CA ASP A 143 9.66 -4.34 -7.54
C ASP A 143 8.25 -3.98 -7.01
N LEU A 144 7.26 -3.96 -7.89
CA LEU A 144 5.90 -3.56 -7.52
C LEU A 144 5.23 -4.57 -6.59
N LYS A 145 5.50 -5.87 -6.73
CA LYS A 145 4.93 -6.88 -5.85
C LYS A 145 5.42 -6.66 -4.43
N PHE A 146 6.73 -6.48 -4.27
CA PHE A 146 7.32 -6.21 -2.97
C PHE A 146 6.86 -4.85 -2.40
N PHE A 147 6.73 -3.83 -3.25
CA PHE A 147 6.24 -2.51 -2.86
C PHE A 147 4.80 -2.55 -2.34
N PHE A 148 3.88 -3.21 -3.04
CA PHE A 148 2.47 -3.27 -2.62
C PHE A 148 2.25 -4.12 -1.37
N VAL A 149 3.02 -5.20 -1.18
CA VAL A 149 2.97 -5.96 0.08
C VAL A 149 3.38 -5.06 1.25
N ARG A 150 4.47 -4.30 1.10
CA ARG A 150 4.90 -3.33 2.11
C ARG A 150 3.83 -2.27 2.36
N ALA A 151 3.28 -1.68 1.30
CA ALA A 151 2.25 -0.66 1.41
C ALA A 151 0.99 -1.17 2.10
N GLY A 152 0.55 -2.39 1.79
CA GLY A 152 -0.61 -3.03 2.42
C GLY A 152 -0.41 -3.24 3.91
N MET A 153 0.72 -3.83 4.32
CA MET A 153 1.01 -4.10 5.74
C MET A 153 1.14 -2.82 6.56
N MET A 154 1.84 -1.81 6.02
CA MET A 154 1.99 -0.53 6.72
C MET A 154 0.67 0.25 6.76
N GLY A 155 -0.10 0.22 5.66
CA GLY A 155 -1.43 0.83 5.59
C GLY A 155 -2.40 0.23 6.60
N TRP A 156 -2.38 -1.10 6.76
CA TRP A 156 -3.18 -1.78 7.78
C TRP A 156 -2.90 -1.27 9.19
N LEU A 157 -1.62 -1.14 9.57
CA LEU A 157 -1.25 -0.58 10.88
C LEU A 157 -1.73 0.87 11.05
N LEU A 158 -1.59 1.71 10.01
CA LEU A 158 -2.03 3.11 10.06
C LEU A 158 -3.54 3.25 10.23
N ILE A 159 -4.33 2.40 9.56
CA ILE A 159 -5.78 2.34 9.73
C ILE A 159 -6.12 2.00 11.19
N ASN A 160 -5.48 0.97 11.75
CA ASN A 160 -5.71 0.58 13.15
C ASN A 160 -5.37 1.71 14.14
N LEU A 161 -4.23 2.38 13.95
CA LEU A 161 -3.84 3.53 14.77
C LEU A 161 -4.83 4.70 14.66
N SER A 162 -5.37 4.97 13.46
CA SER A 162 -6.35 6.04 13.27
C SER A 162 -7.70 5.70 13.90
N ILE A 163 -8.15 4.45 13.80
CA ILE A 163 -9.37 3.97 14.48
C ILE A 163 -9.21 4.09 16.00
N LEU A 164 -8.05 3.67 16.54
CA LEU A 164 -7.74 3.83 17.95
C LEU A 164 -7.81 5.31 18.38
N ALA A 165 -7.19 6.21 17.62
CA ALA A 165 -7.22 7.64 17.91
C ALA A 165 -8.66 8.20 17.91
N LYS A 166 -9.52 7.70 17.03
CA LYS A 166 -10.95 8.05 16.99
C LYS A 166 -11.69 7.56 18.23
N SER A 167 -11.49 6.31 18.63
CA SER A 167 -12.10 5.76 19.85
C SER A 167 -11.65 6.47 21.12
N VAL A 168 -10.38 6.89 21.20
CA VAL A 168 -9.87 7.71 22.31
C VAL A 168 -10.58 9.06 22.35
N LYS A 169 -10.76 9.72 21.19
CA LYS A 169 -11.43 11.03 21.09
C LYS A 169 -12.91 10.95 21.48
N GLU A 170 -13.58 9.86 21.11
CA GLU A 170 -14.99 9.60 21.44
C GLU A 170 -15.17 9.06 22.88
N SER A 171 -14.09 8.92 23.66
CA SER A 171 -14.10 8.32 25.01
C SER A 171 -14.71 6.91 25.07
N ASN A 172 -14.70 6.18 23.94
CA ASN A 172 -15.29 4.86 23.78
C ASN A 172 -14.20 3.78 23.67
N LEU A 173 -13.29 3.76 24.64
CA LEU A 173 -12.20 2.77 24.71
C LEU A 173 -12.71 1.48 25.35
N SER A 174 -13.16 0.55 24.51
CA SER A 174 -13.51 -0.80 24.96
C SER A 174 -12.27 -1.65 25.23
N GLN A 175 -12.36 -2.57 26.19
CA GLN A 175 -11.28 -3.53 26.48
C GLN A 175 -10.96 -4.39 25.24
N SER A 176 -11.96 -4.68 24.41
CA SER A 176 -11.79 -5.38 23.13
C SER A 176 -10.93 -4.61 22.14
N MET A 177 -11.07 -3.27 22.07
CA MET A 177 -10.25 -2.42 21.19
C MET A 177 -8.78 -2.41 21.63
N ILE A 178 -8.52 -2.33 22.95
CA ILE A 178 -7.16 -2.36 23.50
C ILE A 178 -6.50 -3.72 23.19
N LEU A 179 -7.23 -4.82 23.39
CA LEU A 179 -6.71 -6.16 23.12
C LEU A 179 -6.43 -6.37 21.63
N TYR A 180 -7.32 -5.90 20.76
CA TYR A 180 -7.13 -5.91 19.31
C TYR A 180 -5.86 -5.18 18.90
N GLN A 181 -5.63 -3.98 19.43
CA GLN A 181 -4.44 -3.20 19.10
C GLN A 181 -3.16 -3.89 19.57
N LEU A 182 -3.16 -4.47 20.78
CA LEU A 182 -2.00 -5.20 21.29
C LEU A 182 -1.66 -6.39 20.39
N PHE A 183 -2.65 -7.18 19.97
CA PHE A 183 -2.40 -8.29 19.05
C PHE A 183 -1.88 -7.82 17.69
N CYS A 184 -2.40 -6.73 17.13
CA CYS A 184 -1.95 -6.22 15.83
C CYS A 184 -0.54 -5.62 15.84
N VAL A 185 -0.02 -5.21 17.01
CA VAL A 185 1.34 -4.67 17.14
C VAL A 185 2.37 -5.76 17.46
N VAL A 186 1.95 -6.83 18.14
CA VAL A 186 2.84 -7.92 18.58
C VAL A 186 3.02 -8.99 17.50
N ILE A 187 2.04 -9.16 16.60
CA ILE A 187 2.04 -10.13 15.49
C ILE A 187 2.57 -9.47 14.21
#